data_AF-A0A8S3J7T1-F1
#
_entry.id   AF-A0A8S3J7T1-F1
#
_cell.length_a   1.000
_cell.length_b   1.000
_cell.length_c   1.000
_cell.angle_alpha   90.00
_cell.angle_beta   90.00
_cell.angle_gamma   90.00
#
_symmetry.space_group_name_H-M   'P 1'
#
loop_
_entity.id
_entity.type
_entity.pdbx_description
1 polymer ?
#
loop_
_entity_poly.entity_id
_entity_poly.type
_entity_poly.pdbx_seq_one_letter_code
_entity_poly.pdbx_strand_id
1 'polypeptide(L)'
;MAASRPLVTVYDEKGQSTGKSVVLPAVFRAPIRTDIVNFVHDQMRRNKRQAHAVSDKAGEQTSAQSWGTGRAVARIPRVRGGGTHRSGQGAFGNMCRGGRMYAPLKVWRKWHRKINLKQRRYALVSAIAASGVPSLVLAKGLFNYFY
;
A
#
# COMPACT_ATOMS: atom_id res chain seq x y z
N MET A 1 2.87 32.70 10.64
CA MET A 1 2.78 33.98 9.92
C MET A 1 3.57 33.88 8.61
N ALA A 2 3.08 33.10 7.64
CA ALA A 2 3.64 33.08 6.28
C ALA A 2 2.47 33.28 5.32
N ALA A 3 2.50 34.39 4.58
CA ALA A 3 1.65 34.74 3.43
C ALA A 3 0.15 34.48 3.56
N SER A 4 -0.56 35.11 4.51
CA SER A 4 -2.02 35.21 4.36
C SER A 4 -2.37 36.47 3.60
N ARG A 5 -2.65 36.36 2.29
CA ARG A 5 -3.49 37.35 1.63
C ARG A 5 -4.87 37.25 2.28
N PRO A 6 -5.36 38.28 3.00
CA PRO A 6 -6.65 38.19 3.68
C PRO A 6 -7.81 38.08 2.69
N LEU A 7 -7.62 38.60 1.47
CA LEU A 7 -8.58 38.57 0.36
C LEU A 7 -7.95 37.86 -0.85
N VAL A 8 -8.75 37.03 -1.51
CA VAL A 8 -8.40 36.29 -2.73
C VAL A 8 -9.30 36.76 -3.87
N THR A 9 -8.71 37.04 -5.04
CA THR A 9 -9.41 37.45 -6.24
C THR A 9 -10.11 36.28 -6.91
N VAL A 10 -11.34 36.50 -7.38
CA VAL A 10 -12.10 35.50 -8.15
C VAL A 10 -11.85 35.72 -9.65
N TYR A 11 -11.44 34.66 -10.34
CA TYR A 11 -11.21 34.68 -11.79
C TYR A 11 -12.39 34.04 -12.54
N ASP A 12 -12.65 34.52 -13.76
CA ASP A 12 -13.60 33.91 -14.68
C ASP A 12 -12.98 32.75 -15.46
N GLU A 13 -13.78 32.08 -16.28
CA GLU A 13 -13.33 30.96 -17.13
C GLU A 13 -12.28 31.36 -18.16
N LYS A 14 -12.20 32.65 -18.50
CA LYS A 14 -11.21 33.22 -19.43
C LYS A 14 -9.91 33.62 -18.73
N GLY A 15 -9.81 33.41 -17.42
CA GLY A 15 -8.64 33.76 -16.61
C GLY A 15 -8.54 35.25 -16.27
N GLN A 16 -9.59 36.03 -16.48
CA GLN A 16 -9.65 37.45 -16.13
C GLN A 16 -10.20 37.65 -14.73
N SER A 17 -9.73 38.70 -14.03
CA SER A 17 -10.21 39.01 -12.68
C SER A 17 -11.62 39.61 -12.75
N THR A 18 -12.57 39.01 -12.02
CA THR A 18 -13.98 39.46 -11.99
C THR A 18 -14.23 40.71 -11.14
N GLY A 19 -13.18 41.28 -10.52
CA GLY A 19 -13.29 42.37 -9.53
C GLY A 19 -13.87 41.94 -8.17
N LYS A 20 -14.42 40.72 -8.07
CA LYS A 20 -14.92 40.14 -6.81
C LYS A 20 -13.76 39.58 -5.99
N SER A 21 -13.83 39.75 -4.68
CA SER A 21 -12.86 39.17 -3.74
C SER A 21 -13.57 38.42 -2.63
N VAL A 22 -12.91 37.37 -2.13
CA VAL A 22 -13.40 36.51 -1.05
C VAL A 22 -12.36 36.45 0.05
N VAL A 23 -12.80 36.44 1.31
CA VAL A 23 -11.90 36.30 2.46
C VAL A 23 -11.28 34.90 2.45
N LEU A 24 -9.96 34.82 2.61
CA LEU A 24 -9.24 33.55 2.67
C LEU A 24 -9.74 32.74 3.89
N PRO A 25 -10.30 31.54 3.69
CA PRO A 25 -10.80 30.74 4.80
C PRO A 25 -9.70 30.37 5.79
N ALA A 26 -10.04 30.31 7.08
CA ALA A 26 -9.09 30.05 8.16
C ALA A 26 -8.33 28.71 8.04
N VAL A 27 -8.88 27.74 7.29
CA VAL A 27 -8.24 26.44 7.02
C VAL A 27 -6.87 26.58 6.35
N PHE A 28 -6.65 27.63 5.55
CA PHE A 28 -5.37 27.88 4.89
C PHE A 28 -4.27 28.39 5.84
N ARG A 29 -4.64 28.82 7.06
CA ARG A 29 -3.70 29.25 8.10
C ARG A 29 -3.38 28.16 9.12
N ALA A 30 -3.97 26.98 8.97
CA ALA A 30 -3.74 25.87 9.87
C ALA A 30 -2.28 25.37 9.81
N PRO A 31 -1.75 24.81 10.90
CA PRO A 31 -0.41 24.24 10.92
C PRO A 31 -0.26 23.08 9.93
N ILE A 32 0.81 23.13 9.14
CA ILE A 32 1.16 22.08 8.17
C ILE A 32 1.98 21.02 8.90
N ARG A 33 1.40 19.83 9.10
CA ARG A 33 2.05 18.67 9.72
C ARG A 33 2.20 17.53 8.73
N THR A 34 3.37 17.46 8.11
CA THR A 34 3.71 16.46 7.09
C THR A 34 3.76 15.04 7.65
N ASP A 35 4.14 14.89 8.92
CA ASP A 35 4.14 13.63 9.67
C ASP A 35 2.74 13.01 9.75
N ILE A 36 1.74 13.80 10.16
CA ILE A 36 0.35 13.34 10.26
C ILE A 36 -0.23 13.04 8.88
N VAL A 37 0.06 13.88 7.87
CA VAL A 37 -0.39 13.67 6.49
C VAL A 37 0.15 12.34 5.96
N ASN A 38 1.45 12.07 6.12
CA ASN A 38 2.08 10.83 5.68
C ASN A 38 1.51 9.60 6.40
N PHE A 39 1.35 9.68 7.72
CA PHE A 39 0.76 8.61 8.52
C PHE A 39 -0.66 8.27 8.04
N VAL A 40 -1.53 9.28 7.92
CA VAL A 40 -2.92 9.09 7.50
C VAL A 40 -2.99 8.57 6.07
N HIS A 41 -2.17 9.09 5.17
CA HIS A 41 -2.11 8.65 3.78
C HIS A 41 -1.71 7.17 3.65
N ASP A 42 -0.65 6.73 4.32
CA ASP A 42 -0.22 5.32 4.30
C ASP A 42 -1.31 4.39 4.85
N GLN A 43 -1.94 4.76 5.98
CA GLN A 43 -3.03 3.95 6.54
C GLN A 43 -4.26 3.92 5.62
N MET A 44 -4.63 5.04 5.00
CA MET A 44 -5.76 5.10 4.08
C MET A 44 -5.51 4.31 2.80
N ARG A 45 -4.30 4.41 2.22
CA ARG A 45 -3.92 3.68 1.00
C ARG A 45 -4.02 2.18 1.19
N ARG A 46 -3.68 1.68 2.38
CA ARG A 46 -3.78 0.25 2.72
C ARG A 46 -5.20 -0.31 2.66
N ASN A 47 -6.22 0.54 2.87
CA ASN A 47 -7.64 0.15 2.93
C ASN A 47 -8.28 -0.10 1.56
N LYS A 48 -7.65 0.33 0.45
CA LYS A 48 -8.15 0.06 -0.91
C LYS A 48 -7.70 -1.31 -1.46
N ARG A 49 -6.82 -2.01 -0.75
CA ARG A 49 -6.22 -3.27 -1.23
C ARG A 49 -7.22 -4.41 -1.15
N GLN A 50 -7.19 -5.28 -2.17
CA GLN A 50 -7.94 -6.53 -2.18
C GLN A 50 -7.13 -7.66 -1.53
N ALA A 51 -7.83 -8.53 -0.80
CA ALA A 51 -7.22 -9.70 -0.19
C ALA A 51 -6.78 -10.69 -1.27
N HIS A 52 -5.60 -11.28 -1.07
CA HIS A 52 -5.06 -12.34 -1.93
C HIS A 52 -4.43 -13.42 -1.06
N ALA A 53 -4.50 -14.65 -1.54
CA ALA A 53 -4.01 -15.83 -0.85
C ALA A 53 -3.62 -16.92 -1.85
N VAL A 54 -2.85 -17.90 -1.37
CA VAL A 54 -2.57 -19.13 -2.13
C VAL A 54 -3.66 -20.15 -1.80
N SER A 55 -3.97 -21.07 -2.71
CA SER A 55 -4.90 -22.17 -2.42
C SER A 55 -4.43 -22.97 -1.19
N ASP A 56 -5.35 -23.26 -0.28
CA ASP A 56 -5.01 -23.93 0.99
C ASP A 56 -4.39 -25.31 0.79
N LYS A 57 -4.77 -26.01 -0.29
CA LYS A 57 -4.27 -27.34 -0.66
C LYS A 57 -3.07 -27.29 -1.62
N ALA A 58 -2.54 -26.12 -1.98
CA ALA A 58 -1.42 -26.02 -2.91
C ALA A 58 -0.17 -26.71 -2.33
N GLY A 59 0.45 -27.60 -3.11
CA GLY A 59 1.60 -28.40 -2.67
C GLY A 59 1.26 -29.57 -1.73
N GLU A 60 -0.02 -29.77 -1.40
CA GLU A 60 -0.52 -30.83 -0.50
C GLU A 60 -1.45 -31.86 -1.16
N GLN A 61 -1.62 -31.76 -2.49
CA GLN A 61 -2.50 -32.65 -3.26
C GLN A 61 -1.88 -34.03 -3.54
N THR A 62 -0.60 -34.22 -3.24
CA THR A 62 0.14 -35.44 -3.56
C THR A 62 0.32 -36.31 -2.32
N SER A 63 0.08 -37.62 -2.44
CA SER A 63 0.43 -38.58 -1.41
C SER A 63 1.94 -38.85 -1.42
N ALA A 64 2.62 -38.49 -0.33
CA ALA A 64 4.06 -38.65 -0.20
C ALA A 64 4.44 -39.03 1.23
N GLN A 65 5.49 -39.83 1.37
CA GLN A 65 6.03 -40.23 2.68
C GLN A 65 7.55 -40.18 2.62
N SER A 66 8.19 -39.87 3.76
CA SER A 66 9.64 -40.01 3.87
C SER A 66 10.04 -41.47 3.79
N TRP A 67 11.13 -41.78 3.11
CA TRP A 67 11.68 -43.13 3.05
C TRP A 67 12.55 -43.48 4.27
N GLY A 68 12.71 -42.56 5.23
CA GLY A 68 13.55 -42.76 6.40
C GLY A 68 15.04 -42.76 6.07
N THR A 69 15.83 -43.35 6.96
CA THR A 69 17.27 -43.58 6.79
C THR A 69 17.56 -44.89 6.06
N GLY A 70 18.83 -45.13 5.67
CA GLY A 70 19.22 -46.39 5.00
C GLY A 70 19.09 -46.38 3.48
N ARG A 71 18.77 -45.22 2.89
CA ARG A 71 18.85 -44.96 1.45
C ARG A 71 19.76 -43.76 1.24
N ALA A 72 20.59 -43.77 0.19
CA ALA A 72 21.53 -42.69 -0.13
C ALA A 72 20.83 -41.42 -0.69
N VAL A 73 19.77 -40.97 -0.01
CA VAL A 73 18.93 -39.82 -0.39
C VAL A 73 18.46 -39.07 0.87
N ALA A 74 18.16 -37.78 0.71
CA ALA A 74 17.62 -36.96 1.81
C ALA A 74 16.26 -37.46 2.34
N ARG A 75 15.98 -37.18 3.61
CA ARG A 75 14.80 -37.64 4.38
C ARG A 75 13.49 -36.89 4.05
N ILE A 76 13.47 -36.09 2.98
CA ILE A 76 12.28 -35.35 2.52
C ILE A 76 11.18 -36.34 2.08
N PRO A 77 9.88 -36.05 2.31
CA PRO A 77 8.78 -36.85 1.78
C PRO A 77 8.85 -37.00 0.26
N ARG A 78 8.67 -38.22 -0.25
CA ARG A 78 8.72 -38.54 -1.69
C ARG A 78 7.40 -39.10 -2.19
N VAL A 79 7.03 -38.75 -3.41
CA VAL A 79 5.80 -39.22 -4.08
C VAL A 79 5.84 -40.74 -4.22
N ARG A 80 4.76 -41.42 -3.82
CA ARG A 80 4.64 -42.88 -3.89
C ARG A 80 4.34 -43.35 -5.32
N GLY A 81 4.44 -44.65 -5.57
CA GLY A 81 4.14 -45.28 -6.86
C GLY A 81 5.36 -45.46 -7.76
N GLY A 82 5.11 -45.75 -9.04
CA GLY A 82 6.12 -46.03 -10.08
C GLY A 82 5.58 -45.73 -11.48
N GLY A 83 6.39 -45.91 -12.52
CA GLY A 83 5.96 -45.77 -13.92
C GLY A 83 5.83 -44.33 -14.45
N THR A 84 6.09 -43.31 -13.63
CA THR A 84 6.14 -41.91 -14.07
C THR A 84 7.40 -41.23 -13.56
N HIS A 85 7.86 -40.17 -14.25
CA HIS A 85 8.99 -39.36 -13.80
C HIS A 85 8.73 -38.65 -12.46
N ARG A 86 7.46 -38.51 -12.04
CA ARG A 86 7.10 -37.83 -10.78
C ARG A 86 7.28 -38.73 -9.56
N SER A 87 7.18 -40.05 -9.72
CA SER A 87 7.37 -41.02 -8.64
C SER A 87 8.78 -40.91 -8.04
N GLY A 88 8.91 -40.92 -6.71
CA GLY A 88 10.19 -40.80 -6.01
C GLY A 88 10.77 -39.38 -5.90
N GLN A 89 10.14 -38.36 -6.52
CA GLN A 89 10.56 -36.95 -6.34
C GLN A 89 10.12 -36.39 -4.99
N GLY A 90 10.83 -35.36 -4.49
CA GLY A 90 10.48 -34.67 -3.24
C GLY A 90 9.15 -33.90 -3.32
N ALA A 91 8.41 -33.88 -2.21
CA ALA A 91 7.10 -33.27 -2.07
C ALA A 91 6.93 -32.58 -0.71
N PHE A 92 5.83 -31.81 -0.56
CA PHE A 92 5.43 -31.00 0.61
C PHE A 92 6.38 -29.88 1.04
N GLY A 93 7.69 -30.10 1.09
CA GLY A 93 8.66 -29.12 1.59
C GLY A 93 8.71 -27.84 0.77
N ASN A 94 8.96 -26.70 1.41
CA ASN A 94 9.11 -25.40 0.75
C ASN A 94 10.37 -25.31 -0.13
N MET A 95 11.34 -26.18 0.08
CA MET A 95 12.51 -26.35 -0.80
C MET A 95 12.26 -27.31 -1.96
N CYS A 96 11.13 -28.02 -1.99
CA CYS A 96 10.82 -28.98 -3.04
C CYS A 96 10.09 -28.30 -4.19
N ARG A 97 10.48 -28.64 -5.43
CA ARG A 97 9.72 -28.25 -6.63
C ARG A 97 8.29 -28.80 -6.56
N GLY A 98 7.31 -27.91 -6.62
CA GLY A 98 5.89 -28.24 -6.48
C GLY A 98 5.45 -28.56 -5.05
N GLY A 99 6.28 -28.28 -4.05
CA GLY A 99 5.92 -28.37 -2.63
C GLY A 99 5.15 -27.15 -2.14
N ARG A 100 4.80 -27.14 -0.84
CA ARG A 100 4.04 -26.07 -0.22
C ARG A 100 4.97 -24.96 0.24
N MET A 101 4.59 -23.70 -0.03
CA MET A 101 5.32 -22.53 0.47
C MET A 101 5.28 -22.47 2.00
N TYR A 102 6.37 -22.00 2.62
CA TYR A 102 6.39 -21.68 4.05
C TYR A 102 5.47 -20.49 4.35
N ALA A 103 4.69 -20.57 5.44
CA ALA A 103 3.72 -19.56 5.86
C ALA A 103 2.85 -19.03 4.70
N PRO A 104 1.98 -19.87 4.09
CA PRO A 104 1.15 -19.47 2.96
C PRO A 104 0.33 -18.20 3.25
N LEU A 105 0.22 -17.31 2.27
CA LEU A 105 -0.60 -16.10 2.37
C LEU A 105 -2.06 -16.48 2.65
N LYS A 106 -2.64 -15.88 3.69
CA LYS A 106 -4.01 -16.12 4.13
C LYS A 106 -4.89 -14.91 3.88
N VAL A 107 -6.15 -15.17 3.52
CA VAL A 107 -7.15 -14.14 3.21
C VAL A 107 -7.40 -13.24 4.42
N TRP A 108 -7.40 -13.80 5.63
CA TRP A 108 -7.68 -13.09 6.88
C TRP A 108 -6.50 -12.26 7.44
N ARG A 109 -5.46 -12.00 6.63
CA ARG A 109 -4.43 -11.02 6.99
C ARG A 109 -5.09 -9.68 7.32
N LYS A 110 -4.54 -8.93 8.28
CA LYS A 110 -5.03 -7.57 8.61
C LYS A 110 -4.70 -6.57 7.49
N TRP A 111 -5.57 -6.49 6.49
CA TRP A 111 -5.45 -5.59 5.33
C TRP A 111 -5.76 -4.14 5.68
N HIS A 112 -6.83 -3.94 6.44
CA HIS A 112 -7.42 -2.64 6.75
C HIS A 112 -6.89 -2.07 8.08
N ARG A 113 -6.85 -0.74 8.15
CA ARG A 113 -6.38 0.05 9.27
C ARG A 113 -7.40 1.14 9.59
N LYS A 114 -7.87 1.15 10.84
CA LYS A 114 -8.73 2.21 11.37
C LYS A 114 -7.88 3.43 11.68
N ILE A 115 -8.40 4.60 11.36
CA ILE A 115 -7.75 5.89 11.62
C ILE A 115 -8.72 6.75 12.40
N ASN A 116 -8.22 7.47 13.40
CA ASN A 116 -9.04 8.36 14.22
C ASN A 116 -9.63 9.49 13.37
N LEU A 117 -10.91 9.79 13.56
CA LEU A 117 -11.63 10.80 12.79
C LEU A 117 -10.95 12.18 12.87
N LYS A 118 -10.52 12.58 14.07
CA LYS A 118 -9.81 13.84 14.31
C LYS A 118 -8.47 13.89 13.54
N GLN A 119 -7.71 12.80 13.51
CA GLN A 119 -6.45 12.73 12.75
C GLN A 119 -6.67 12.83 11.24
N ARG A 120 -7.73 12.19 10.70
CA ARG A 120 -8.07 12.32 9.28
C ARG A 120 -8.44 13.76 8.91
N ARG A 121 -9.27 14.41 9.74
CA ARG A 121 -9.65 15.81 9.55
C ARG A 121 -8.44 16.73 9.63
N TYR A 122 -7.55 16.48 10.58
CA TYR A 122 -6.33 17.27 10.75
C TYR A 122 -5.38 17.13 9.55
N ALA A 123 -5.17 15.90 9.04
CA ALA A 123 -4.38 15.68 7.83
C ALA A 123 -4.96 16.43 6.61
N LEU A 124 -6.29 16.41 6.45
CA LEU A 124 -6.98 17.12 5.38
C LEU A 124 -6.75 18.64 5.50
N VAL A 125 -6.93 19.20 6.69
CA VAL A 125 -6.71 20.62 6.97
C VAL A 125 -5.26 21.03 6.68
N SER A 126 -4.27 20.24 7.13
CA SER A 126 -2.86 20.48 6.82
C SER A 126 -2.57 20.41 5.31
N ALA A 127 -3.23 19.52 4.57
CA ALA A 127 -3.07 19.42 3.12
C ALA A 127 -3.66 20.63 2.37
N ILE A 128 -4.83 21.13 2.79
CA ILE A 128 -5.43 22.35 2.23
C ILE A 128 -4.51 23.55 2.50
N ALA A 129 -4.03 23.71 3.74
CA ALA A 129 -3.08 24.77 4.06
C ALA A 129 -1.83 24.72 3.18
N ALA A 130 -1.26 23.52 2.96
CA ALA A 130 -0.10 23.35 2.10
C ALA A 130 -0.36 23.70 0.62
N SER A 131 -1.58 23.45 0.10
CA SER A 131 -1.93 23.81 -1.28
C SER A 131 -1.97 25.31 -1.55
N GLY A 132 -2.15 26.14 -0.51
CA GLY A 132 -2.11 27.60 -0.62
C GLY A 132 -0.70 28.19 -0.61
N VAL A 133 0.34 27.37 -0.38
CA VAL A 133 1.74 27.81 -0.25
C VAL A 133 2.49 27.54 -1.56
N PRO A 134 2.86 28.57 -2.34
CA PRO A 134 3.49 28.38 -3.66
C PRO A 134 4.76 27.54 -3.61
N SER A 135 5.63 27.75 -2.63
CA SER A 135 6.90 26.99 -2.52
C SER A 135 6.70 25.49 -2.34
N LEU A 136 5.68 25.06 -1.59
CA LEU A 136 5.36 23.65 -1.41
C LEU A 136 4.74 23.03 -2.67
N VAL A 137 3.94 23.80 -3.41
CA VAL A 137 3.33 23.38 -4.69
C VAL A 137 4.40 23.22 -5.77
N LEU A 138 5.33 24.19 -5.87
CA LEU A 138 6.47 24.13 -6.79
C LEU A 138 7.38 22.95 -6.48
N ALA A 139 7.71 22.73 -5.20
CA ALA A 139 8.54 21.60 -4.76
C ALA A 139 7.93 20.22 -5.08
N LYS A 140 6.60 20.14 -5.23
CA LYS A 140 5.90 18.92 -5.67
C LYS A 140 6.07 18.64 -7.18
N GLY A 141 6.53 19.63 -7.96
CA GLY A 141 6.78 19.50 -9.40
C GLY A 141 5.61 19.89 -10.30
N LEU A 142 4.62 20.63 -9.79
CA LEU A 142 3.44 21.04 -10.56
C LEU A 142 3.71 22.15 -11.61
N PHE A 143 4.90 22.76 -11.59
CA PHE A 143 5.32 23.86 -12.48
C PHE A 143 6.74 23.67 -13.02
N ASN A 144 7.16 22.42 -13.26
CA ASN A 144 8.42 22.17 -13.98
C ASN A 144 8.16 22.19 -15.49
N TYR A 145 8.05 23.40 -16.04
CA TYR A 145 8.32 23.73 -17.44
C TYR A 145 9.48 24.72 -17.46
N PHE A 146 10.68 24.31 -17.07
CA PHE A 146 11.95 24.98 -17.38
C PHE A 146 13.08 24.03 -16.98
N TYR A 147 13.31 23.03 -17.82
CA TYR A 147 14.60 22.46 -18.29
C TYR A 147 14.27 21.36 -19.30
#